data_AF-A0A7S0DY64-F1
#
_entry.id   AF-A0A7S0DY64-F1
#
_cell.length_a   1.000
_cell.length_b   1.000
_cell.length_c   1.000
_cell.angle_alpha   90.00
_cell.angle_beta   90.00
_cell.angle_gamma   90.00
#
_symmetry.space_group_name_H-M   'P 1'
#
loop_
_entity.id
_entity.type
_entity.pdbx_description
1 polymer ?
#
loop_
_entity_poly.entity_id
_entity_poly.type
_entity_poly.pdbx_seq_one_letter_code
_entity_poly.pdbx_strand_id
1 'polypeptide(L)'
;ELGSKRTVSCRGQGDNRFDAWFERSEKKMDQLERASIAGPDFLAEADAKIFNKKGELVQPSSLRGSSVALLFASSWCPACLQFVPLLQAFYSAQNSGGNGRAKISIIFVSSDFSEEDAKSFFNNVHGDWLMLDYKSALRSDLKRKYGVWAGKEASEFGTSISSFKSRRSGIPALAIVGLDR
;
A
#
# COMPACT_ATOMS: atom_id res chain seq x y z
N GLU A 1 -17.17 43.87 -13.09
CA GLU A 1 -16.20 42.75 -13.08
C GLU A 1 -16.82 41.56 -12.35
N LEU A 2 -17.11 40.47 -13.08
CA LEU A 2 -17.68 39.23 -12.53
C LEU A 2 -16.56 38.20 -12.29
N GLY A 3 -16.21 37.97 -11.03
CA GLY A 3 -15.37 36.84 -10.62
C GLY A 3 -16.21 35.58 -10.46
N SER A 4 -16.17 34.70 -11.46
CA SER A 4 -16.93 33.44 -11.51
C SER A 4 -16.41 32.41 -10.50
N LYS A 5 -17.18 32.21 -9.41
CA LYS A 5 -17.09 31.02 -8.55
C LYS A 5 -17.62 29.82 -9.33
N ARG A 6 -16.76 28.84 -9.63
CA ARG A 6 -17.20 27.51 -10.09
C ARG A 6 -17.30 26.57 -8.89
N THR A 7 -18.48 26.53 -8.29
CA THR A 7 -18.96 25.38 -7.50
C THR A 7 -19.49 24.32 -8.46
N VAL A 8 -18.87 23.13 -8.47
CA VAL A 8 -19.47 21.95 -9.09
C VAL A 8 -20.24 21.21 -8.00
N SER A 9 -21.57 21.32 -8.06
CA SER A 9 -22.50 20.52 -7.28
C SER A 9 -22.75 19.22 -8.03
N CYS A 10 -22.33 18.09 -7.47
CA CYS A 10 -22.84 16.78 -7.86
C CYS A 10 -23.88 16.33 -6.82
N ARG A 11 -25.16 16.61 -7.09
CA ARG A 11 -26.24 15.76 -6.58
C ARG A 11 -26.19 14.47 -7.41
N GLY A 12 -25.75 13.39 -6.78
CA GLY A 12 -25.83 12.05 -7.32
C GLY A 12 -25.56 11.09 -6.19
N GLN A 13 -26.53 10.27 -5.84
CA GLN A 13 -26.43 9.29 -4.75
C GLN A 13 -25.24 8.36 -5.02
N GLY A 14 -24.21 8.45 -4.17
CA GLY A 14 -23.04 7.59 -4.18
C GLY A 14 -22.30 7.84 -2.87
N ASP A 15 -22.19 6.80 -2.05
CA ASP A 15 -21.68 6.81 -0.68
C ASP A 15 -20.54 7.81 -0.39
N ASN A 16 -20.87 8.92 0.29
CA ASN A 16 -19.96 9.98 0.74
C ASN A 16 -18.77 9.49 1.59
N ARG A 17 -18.75 8.20 1.98
CA ARG A 17 -17.62 7.58 2.69
C ARG A 17 -16.42 7.37 1.77
N PHE A 18 -16.61 7.18 0.47
CA PHE A 18 -15.51 6.96 -0.47
C PHE A 18 -14.71 8.23 -0.70
N ASP A 19 -15.36 9.33 -1.08
CA ASP A 19 -14.70 10.62 -1.31
C ASP A 19 -14.06 11.16 -0.03
N ALA A 20 -14.75 11.03 1.12
CA ALA A 20 -14.18 11.43 2.41
C ALA A 20 -12.99 10.58 2.83
N TRP A 21 -13.01 9.27 2.51
CA TRP A 21 -11.87 8.39 2.73
C TRP A 21 -10.75 8.66 1.72
N PHE A 22 -11.07 9.01 0.47
CA PHE A 22 -10.13 9.34 -0.60
C PHE A 22 -9.40 10.64 -0.30
N GLU A 23 -10.12 11.72 0.02
CA GLU A 23 -9.52 13.00 0.45
C GLU A 23 -8.70 12.84 1.74
N ARG A 24 -9.18 12.03 2.70
CA ARG A 24 -8.43 11.73 3.92
C ARG A 24 -7.18 10.91 3.62
N SER A 25 -7.26 10.01 2.65
CA SER A 25 -6.14 9.20 2.20
C SER A 25 -5.13 10.04 1.43
N GLU A 26 -5.56 10.93 0.53
CA GLU A 26 -4.70 11.88 -0.20
C GLU A 26 -3.98 12.84 0.76
N LYS A 27 -4.70 13.48 1.70
CA LYS A 27 -4.06 14.35 2.71
C LYS A 27 -3.10 13.58 3.60
N LYS A 28 -3.41 12.31 3.89
CA LYS A 28 -2.51 11.40 4.61
C LYS A 28 -1.33 10.97 3.72
N MET A 29 -1.51 10.80 2.42
CA MET A 29 -0.45 10.49 1.46
C MET A 29 0.53 11.67 1.33
N ASP A 30 0.03 12.90 1.20
CA ASP A 30 0.82 14.14 1.16
C ASP A 30 1.62 14.40 2.46
N GLN A 31 1.05 14.04 3.62
CA GLN A 31 1.75 14.11 4.91
C GLN A 31 2.79 13.00 5.05
N LEU A 32 2.48 11.78 4.61
CA LEU A 32 3.39 10.64 4.70
C LEU A 32 4.57 10.76 3.72
N GLU A 33 4.35 11.34 2.53
CA GLU A 33 5.39 11.69 1.56
C GLU A 33 6.41 12.68 2.17
N ARG A 34 5.96 13.63 3.00
CA ARG A 34 6.83 14.56 3.74
C ARG A 34 7.58 13.92 4.91
N ALA A 35 7.12 12.78 5.44
CA ALA A 35 7.62 12.19 6.68
C ALA A 35 8.61 11.03 6.48
N SER A 36 8.89 10.65 5.23
CA SER A 36 9.52 9.37 4.94
C SER A 36 10.96 9.57 4.45
N ILE A 37 11.91 9.19 5.33
CA ILE A 37 13.35 9.48 5.26
C ILE A 37 14.17 8.30 4.70
N ALA A 38 13.54 7.19 4.33
CA ALA A 38 14.24 6.05 3.73
C ALA A 38 13.53 5.71 2.42
N GLY A 39 14.24 5.74 1.30
CA GLY A 39 13.77 5.11 0.06
C GLY A 39 13.99 3.60 0.09
N PRO A 40 13.99 2.92 -1.07
CA PRO A 40 14.01 1.45 -1.14
C PRO A 40 15.24 0.77 -0.54
N ASP A 41 16.23 1.49 -0.04
CA ASP A 41 17.46 0.91 0.49
C ASP A 41 17.20 -0.06 1.66
N PHE A 42 16.16 0.14 2.47
CA PHE A 42 15.80 -0.85 3.50
C PHE A 42 15.39 -2.22 2.94
N LEU A 43 14.91 -2.28 1.69
CA LEU A 43 14.60 -3.54 1.00
C LEU A 43 15.89 -4.20 0.50
N ALA A 44 16.84 -3.39 0.02
CA ALA A 44 18.14 -3.89 -0.42
C ALA A 44 18.97 -4.42 0.75
N GLU A 45 19.06 -3.66 1.85
CA GLU A 45 19.75 -4.04 3.09
C GLU A 45 19.21 -5.34 3.68
N ALA A 46 17.91 -5.57 3.52
CA ALA A 46 17.24 -6.75 4.04
C ALA A 46 17.22 -7.94 3.07
N ASP A 47 17.91 -7.85 1.92
CA ASP A 47 17.91 -8.86 0.85
C ASP A 47 16.47 -9.27 0.45
N ALA A 48 15.60 -8.27 0.30
CA ALA A 48 14.18 -8.49 0.06
C ALA A 48 13.95 -9.09 -1.33
N LYS A 49 13.40 -10.32 -1.35
CA LYS A 49 12.91 -10.95 -2.57
C LYS A 49 11.53 -10.38 -2.91
N ILE A 50 11.46 -9.61 -3.98
CA ILE A 50 10.23 -9.00 -4.49
C ILE A 50 9.99 -9.49 -5.93
N PHE A 51 8.75 -9.82 -6.25
CA PHE A 51 8.36 -10.43 -7.51
C PHE A 51 7.34 -9.56 -8.24
N ASN A 52 7.43 -9.54 -9.57
CA ASN A 52 6.37 -8.98 -10.40
C ASN A 52 5.27 -10.03 -10.70
N LYS A 53 4.24 -9.62 -11.43
CA LYS A 53 3.15 -10.53 -11.86
C LYS A 53 3.58 -11.70 -12.75
N LYS A 54 4.74 -11.61 -13.39
CA LYS A 54 5.31 -12.71 -14.18
C LYS A 54 6.07 -13.72 -13.31
N GLY A 55 6.20 -13.46 -12.02
CA GLY A 55 7.02 -14.26 -11.11
C GLY A 55 8.52 -13.99 -11.24
N GLU A 56 8.91 -12.92 -11.93
CA GLU A 56 10.32 -12.54 -12.08
C GLU A 56 10.77 -11.77 -10.84
N LEU A 57 11.96 -12.09 -10.35
CA LEU A 57 12.59 -11.37 -9.24
C LEU A 57 12.99 -9.97 -9.70
N VAL A 58 12.55 -8.96 -8.97
CA VAL A 58 12.90 -7.56 -9.19
C VAL A 58 13.90 -7.13 -8.12
N GLN A 59 14.98 -6.47 -8.53
CA GLN A 59 16.00 -5.99 -7.60
C GLN A 59 15.51 -4.71 -6.91
N PRO A 60 15.59 -4.59 -5.57
CA PRO A 60 15.19 -3.37 -4.87
C PRO A 60 15.86 -2.09 -5.39
N SER A 61 17.08 -2.19 -5.91
CA SER A 61 17.82 -1.07 -6.53
C SER A 61 17.10 -0.47 -7.74
N SER A 62 16.25 -1.22 -8.45
CA SER A 62 15.46 -0.69 -9.58
C SER A 62 14.33 0.24 -9.14
N LEU A 63 14.04 0.29 -7.84
CA LEU A 63 13.02 1.16 -7.25
C LEU A 63 13.58 2.54 -6.88
N ARG A 64 14.91 2.74 -6.96
CA ARG A 64 15.56 4.02 -6.63
C ARG A 64 15.00 5.14 -7.50
N GLY A 65 14.74 6.30 -6.89
CA GLY A 65 14.11 7.45 -7.54
C GLY A 65 12.59 7.32 -7.75
N SER A 66 11.97 6.23 -7.28
CA SER A 66 10.50 6.08 -7.21
C SER A 66 10.04 6.11 -5.75
N SER A 67 8.83 6.62 -5.52
CA SER A 67 8.19 6.53 -4.20
C SER A 67 7.70 5.11 -3.99
N VAL A 68 8.08 4.47 -2.88
CA VAL A 68 7.67 3.08 -2.59
C VAL A 68 6.48 3.09 -1.63
N ALA A 69 5.45 2.30 -1.90
CA ALA A 69 4.32 2.15 -1.00
C ALA A 69 4.11 0.68 -0.64
N LEU A 70 4.08 0.36 0.65
CA LEU A 70 3.81 -0.97 1.17
C LEU A 70 2.30 -1.13 1.34
N LEU A 71 1.73 -2.09 0.62
CA LEU A 71 0.31 -2.44 0.69
C LEU A 71 0.12 -3.67 1.58
N PHE A 72 -0.47 -3.50 2.75
CA PHE A 72 -0.86 -4.59 3.64
C PHE A 72 -2.31 -4.97 3.36
N ALA A 73 -2.53 -6.15 2.79
CA ALA A 73 -3.85 -6.63 2.39
C ALA A 73 -3.93 -8.16 2.41
N SER A 74 -5.13 -8.70 2.17
CA SER A 74 -5.36 -10.13 2.02
C SER A 74 -6.65 -10.42 1.25
N SER A 75 -6.70 -11.59 0.60
CA SER A 75 -7.82 -12.15 -0.16
C SER A 75 -9.09 -12.36 0.67
N TRP A 76 -8.96 -12.77 1.94
CA TRP A 76 -10.11 -13.10 2.78
C TRP A 76 -10.79 -11.86 3.39
N CYS A 77 -10.21 -10.67 3.20
CA CYS A 77 -10.71 -9.42 3.78
C CYS A 77 -11.59 -8.66 2.76
N PRO A 78 -12.92 -8.51 3.02
CA PRO A 78 -13.82 -7.84 2.08
C PRO A 78 -13.43 -6.39 1.77
N ALA A 79 -12.94 -5.65 2.77
CA ALA A 79 -12.47 -4.28 2.58
C ALA A 79 -11.22 -4.21 1.69
N CYS A 80 -10.34 -5.22 1.73
CA CYS A 80 -9.19 -5.30 0.83
C CYS A 80 -9.64 -5.51 -0.63
N LEU A 81 -10.60 -6.42 -0.85
CA LEU A 81 -11.14 -6.70 -2.19
C LEU A 81 -11.77 -5.44 -2.84
N GLN A 82 -12.35 -4.55 -2.05
CA GLN A 82 -12.91 -3.28 -2.54
C GLN A 82 -11.83 -2.20 -2.76
N PHE A 83 -10.84 -2.13 -1.87
CA PHE A 83 -9.80 -1.09 -1.90
C PHE A 83 -8.79 -1.29 -3.03
N VAL A 84 -8.38 -2.53 -3.32
CA VAL A 84 -7.32 -2.81 -4.31
C VAL A 84 -7.66 -2.31 -5.73
N PRO A 85 -8.87 -2.52 -6.28
CA PRO A 85 -9.24 -1.97 -7.58
C PRO A 85 -9.19 -0.43 -7.64
N LEU A 86 -9.56 0.24 -6.54
CA LEU A 86 -9.52 1.70 -6.45
C LEU A 86 -8.07 2.20 -6.43
N LEU A 87 -7.20 1.49 -5.71
CA LEU A 87 -5.77 1.76 -5.69
C LEU A 87 -5.12 1.53 -7.07
N GLN A 88 -5.56 0.51 -7.81
CA GLN A 88 -5.11 0.27 -9.19
C GLN A 88 -5.45 1.43 -10.12
N ALA A 89 -6.68 1.96 -10.04
CA ALA A 89 -7.08 3.12 -10.85
C ALA A 89 -6.20 4.35 -10.56
N PHE A 90 -5.93 4.61 -9.27
CA PHE A 90 -5.00 5.68 -8.86
C PHE A 90 -3.57 5.44 -9.37
N TYR A 91 -3.04 4.23 -9.19
CA TYR A 91 -1.69 3.85 -9.62
C TYR A 91 -1.49 4.07 -11.12
N SER A 92 -2.44 3.62 -11.94
CA SER A 92 -2.42 3.81 -13.39
C SER A 92 -2.43 5.30 -13.77
N ALA A 93 -3.28 6.10 -13.12
CA ALA A 93 -3.34 7.55 -13.39
C ALA A 93 -2.02 8.27 -13.03
N GLN A 94 -1.42 7.95 -11.88
CA GLN A 94 -0.16 8.58 -11.45
C GLN A 94 1.02 8.19 -12.35
N ASN A 95 1.13 6.92 -12.75
CA ASN A 95 2.28 6.44 -13.51
C ASN A 95 2.16 6.68 -15.03
N SER A 96 0.98 7.02 -15.55
CA SER A 96 0.75 7.31 -16.98
C SER A 96 0.84 8.80 -17.31
N GLY A 97 0.63 9.68 -16.35
CA GLY A 97 0.72 11.12 -16.55
C GLY A 97 2.18 11.54 -16.63
N GLY A 98 2.67 11.99 -17.79
CA GLY A 98 3.98 12.64 -17.94
C GLY A 98 4.08 14.01 -17.23
N ASN A 99 3.55 14.10 -16.02
CA ASN A 99 3.32 15.30 -15.21
C ASN A 99 4.54 15.69 -14.36
N GLY A 100 5.71 15.10 -14.63
CA GLY A 100 6.97 15.37 -13.93
C GLY A 100 7.02 14.87 -12.48
N ARG A 101 6.03 14.09 -12.04
CA ARG A 101 6.00 13.48 -10.70
C ARG A 101 6.83 12.19 -10.68
N ALA A 102 7.39 11.89 -9.52
CA ALA A 102 8.06 10.62 -9.30
C ALA A 102 7.07 9.46 -9.46
N LYS A 103 7.50 8.38 -10.09
CA LYS A 103 6.70 7.17 -10.22
C LYS A 103 6.45 6.57 -8.84
N ILE A 104 5.29 5.96 -8.67
CA ILE A 104 4.96 5.21 -7.46
C ILE A 104 5.16 3.72 -7.76
N SER A 105 5.84 3.02 -6.86
CA SER A 105 5.99 1.56 -6.88
C SER A 105 5.30 0.96 -5.65
N ILE A 106 4.30 0.12 -5.86
CA ILE A 106 3.59 -0.55 -4.77
C ILE A 106 4.21 -1.93 -4.54
N ILE A 107 4.40 -2.31 -3.28
CA ILE A 107 4.84 -3.64 -2.87
C ILE A 107 3.77 -4.23 -1.97
N PHE A 108 3.15 -5.32 -2.44
CA PHE A 108 2.16 -6.07 -1.69
C PHE A 108 2.82 -6.92 -0.60
N VAL A 109 2.37 -6.73 0.63
CA VAL A 109 2.75 -7.49 1.82
C VAL A 109 1.53 -8.30 2.27
N SER A 110 1.54 -9.60 1.95
CA SER A 110 0.38 -10.46 2.18
C SER A 110 0.10 -10.74 3.66
N SER A 111 -1.18 -10.72 4.02
CA SER A 111 -1.75 -11.19 5.30
C SER A 111 -2.64 -12.42 5.11
N ASP A 112 -2.47 -13.11 3.98
CA ASP A 112 -3.11 -14.39 3.70
C ASP A 112 -2.47 -15.50 4.55
N PHE A 113 -3.20 -16.60 4.74
CA PHE A 113 -2.76 -17.73 5.53
C PHE A 113 -1.97 -18.77 4.70
N SER A 114 -2.03 -18.67 3.37
CA SER A 114 -1.32 -19.55 2.44
C SER A 114 -0.62 -18.75 1.35
N GLU A 115 0.44 -19.33 0.79
CA GLU A 115 1.17 -18.74 -0.34
C GLU A 115 0.29 -18.73 -1.60
N GLU A 116 -0.55 -19.74 -1.75
CA GLU A 116 -1.47 -19.94 -2.87
C GLU A 116 -2.55 -18.85 -2.90
N ASP A 117 -3.16 -18.54 -1.76
CA ASP A 117 -4.15 -17.46 -1.64
C ASP A 117 -3.52 -16.10 -1.91
N ALA A 118 -2.31 -15.86 -1.38
CA ALA A 118 -1.57 -14.64 -1.60
C ALA A 118 -1.26 -14.42 -3.10
N LYS A 119 -0.77 -15.45 -3.78
CA LYS A 119 -0.48 -15.41 -5.22
C LYS A 119 -1.75 -15.26 -6.05
N SER A 120 -2.82 -15.97 -5.70
CA SER A 120 -4.11 -15.87 -6.39
C SER A 120 -4.65 -14.44 -6.31
N PHE A 121 -4.64 -13.85 -5.12
CA PHE A 121 -5.10 -12.48 -4.90
C PHE A 121 -4.25 -11.46 -5.66
N PHE A 122 -2.92 -11.59 -5.57
CA PHE A 122 -1.98 -10.74 -6.29
C PHE A 122 -2.17 -10.81 -7.81
N ASN A 123 -2.36 -12.00 -8.38
CA ASN A 123 -2.49 -12.15 -9.82
C ASN A 123 -3.85 -11.65 -10.34
N ASN A 124 -4.93 -11.92 -9.59
CA ASN A 124 -6.30 -11.72 -10.06
C ASN A 124 -6.88 -10.33 -9.72
N VAL A 125 -6.46 -9.70 -8.62
CA VAL A 125 -7.10 -8.46 -8.12
C VAL A 125 -6.16 -7.26 -8.16
N HIS A 126 -4.85 -7.44 -8.00
CA HIS A 126 -3.92 -6.33 -7.92
C HIS A 126 -3.58 -5.73 -9.29
N GLY A 127 -3.06 -4.50 -9.30
CA GLY A 127 -2.50 -3.85 -10.48
C GLY A 127 -1.08 -4.33 -10.83
N ASP A 128 -0.46 -3.66 -11.82
CA ASP A 128 0.90 -3.94 -12.27
C ASP A 128 1.96 -3.40 -11.30
N TRP A 129 1.99 -3.96 -10.10
CA TRP A 129 2.97 -3.65 -9.06
C TRP A 129 3.59 -4.94 -8.50
N LEU A 130 4.42 -4.83 -7.46
CA LEU A 130 5.25 -5.93 -6.96
C LEU A 130 4.64 -6.62 -5.73
N MET A 131 5.11 -7.83 -5.44
CA MET A 131 4.77 -8.61 -4.24
C MET A 131 6.04 -9.00 -3.50
N LEU A 132 6.05 -8.81 -2.18
CA LEU A 132 7.09 -9.36 -1.31
C LEU A 132 6.92 -10.88 -1.22
N ASP A 133 8.03 -11.61 -1.23
CA ASP A 133 8.02 -13.06 -1.01
C ASP A 133 7.21 -13.42 0.24
N TYR A 134 6.23 -14.31 0.06
CA TYR A 134 5.35 -14.74 1.13
C TYR A 134 6.13 -15.37 2.30
N LYS A 135 7.22 -16.07 1.98
CA LYS A 135 8.07 -16.77 2.96
C LYS A 135 9.11 -15.87 3.61
N SER A 136 9.21 -14.61 3.21
CA SER A 136 10.20 -13.69 3.77
C SER A 136 9.86 -13.34 5.22
N ALA A 137 10.87 -13.38 6.09
CA ALA A 137 10.76 -12.85 7.45
C ALA A 137 10.40 -11.35 7.48
N LEU A 138 10.76 -10.62 6.42
CA LEU A 138 10.43 -9.20 6.28
C LEU A 138 8.93 -8.94 6.27
N ARG A 139 8.11 -9.91 5.85
CA ARG A 139 6.65 -9.79 5.89
C ARG A 139 6.18 -9.47 7.30
N SER A 140 6.68 -10.19 8.30
CA SER A 140 6.33 -10.00 9.70
C SER A 140 7.05 -8.80 10.33
N ASP A 141 8.30 -8.52 9.92
CA ASP A 141 9.04 -7.36 10.41
C ASP A 141 8.41 -6.03 9.96
N LEU A 142 7.96 -5.93 8.71
CA LEU A 142 7.27 -4.75 8.20
C LEU A 142 5.94 -4.53 8.93
N LYS A 143 5.17 -5.60 9.15
CA LYS A 143 3.92 -5.52 9.93
C LYS A 143 4.15 -5.00 11.35
N ARG A 144 5.19 -5.48 12.03
CA ARG A 144 5.61 -4.97 13.34
C ARG A 144 6.06 -3.51 13.27
N LYS A 145 6.96 -3.18 12.34
CA LYS A 145 7.55 -1.84 12.17
C LYS A 145 6.46 -0.77 11.94
N TYR A 146 5.49 -1.07 11.08
CA TYR A 146 4.41 -0.14 10.76
C TYR A 146 3.19 -0.27 11.69
N GLY A 147 3.15 -1.28 12.56
CA GLY A 147 2.00 -1.50 13.45
C GLY A 147 0.74 -1.96 12.70
N VAL A 148 0.90 -2.66 11.59
CA VAL A 148 -0.22 -3.03 10.69
C VAL A 148 -0.34 -4.53 10.60
N TRP A 149 -1.45 -5.08 11.08
CA TRP A 149 -1.79 -6.49 10.90
C TRP A 149 -3.30 -6.72 11.10
N ALA A 150 -3.78 -7.82 10.53
CA ALA A 150 -5.16 -8.23 10.67
C ALA A 150 -5.43 -8.78 12.08
N GLY A 151 -6.66 -8.66 12.58
CA GLY A 151 -7.02 -9.22 13.89
C GLY A 151 -6.79 -10.73 13.96
N LYS A 152 -6.97 -11.43 12.84
CA LYS A 152 -6.69 -12.87 12.71
C LYS A 152 -5.21 -13.24 12.82
N GLU A 153 -4.30 -12.26 12.75
CA GLU A 153 -2.85 -12.44 12.90
C GLU A 153 -2.37 -12.08 14.33
N ALA A 154 -3.28 -11.77 15.26
CA ALA A 154 -2.93 -11.34 16.60
C ALA A 154 -2.09 -12.36 17.39
N SER A 155 -2.22 -13.66 17.10
CA SER A 155 -1.37 -14.70 17.69
C SER A 155 0.10 -14.55 17.28
N GLU A 156 0.39 -14.03 16.09
CA GLU A 156 1.75 -13.87 15.55
C GLU A 156 2.41 -12.57 16.04
N PHE A 157 1.63 -11.49 16.19
CA PHE A 157 2.13 -10.16 16.56
C PHE A 157 1.91 -9.80 18.05
N GLY A 158 1.25 -10.69 18.78
CA GLY A 158 1.08 -10.65 20.22
C GLY A 158 -0.33 -10.27 20.65
N THR A 159 -0.80 -10.99 21.67
CA THR A 159 -2.11 -10.81 22.32
C THR A 159 -2.03 -9.94 23.58
N SER A 160 -0.83 -9.52 23.95
CA SER A 160 -0.59 -8.68 25.13
C SER A 160 -1.12 -7.26 24.93
N ILE A 161 -1.50 -6.61 26.03
CA ILE A 161 -1.83 -5.18 26.07
C ILE A 161 -0.73 -4.30 25.47
N SER A 162 0.55 -4.69 25.62
CA SER A 162 1.67 -3.98 24.97
C SER A 162 1.65 -4.12 23.44
N SER A 163 1.29 -5.29 22.92
CA SER A 163 1.14 -5.57 21.48
C SER A 163 -0.09 -4.86 20.88
N PHE A 164 -1.19 -4.75 21.62
CA PHE A 164 -2.32 -3.93 21.18
C PHE A 164 -1.99 -2.44 21.15
N LYS A 165 -1.14 -1.96 22.07
CA LYS A 165 -0.68 -0.56 22.08
C LYS A 165 0.29 -0.26 20.93
N SER A 166 0.99 -1.26 20.39
CA SER A 166 1.84 -1.09 19.20
C SER A 166 1.09 -1.24 17.88
N ARG A 167 -0.11 -1.86 17.89
CA ARG A 167 -0.99 -1.94 16.73
C ARG A 167 -1.56 -0.57 16.36
N ARG A 168 -1.18 -0.06 15.20
CA ARG A 168 -1.66 1.22 14.65
C ARG A 168 -2.88 1.06 13.75
N SER A 169 -2.98 -0.03 12.99
CA SER A 169 -4.09 -0.25 12.03
C SER A 169 -4.35 -1.73 11.73
N GLY A 170 -5.56 -2.00 11.24
CA GLY A 170 -5.90 -3.23 10.52
C GLY A 170 -5.61 -3.13 9.01
N ILE A 171 -5.93 -4.19 8.28
CA ILE A 171 -5.88 -4.24 6.81
C ILE A 171 -7.26 -3.89 6.21
N PRO A 172 -7.34 -3.26 5.02
CA PRO A 172 -6.22 -2.82 4.19
C PRO A 172 -5.52 -1.58 4.76
N ALA A 173 -4.21 -1.48 4.54
CA ALA A 173 -3.44 -0.29 4.88
C ALA A 173 -2.30 -0.06 3.89
N LEU A 174 -1.97 1.21 3.68
CA LEU A 174 -0.88 1.65 2.83
C LEU A 174 0.12 2.45 3.67
N ALA A 175 1.40 2.06 3.62
CA ALA A 175 2.49 2.81 4.24
C ALA A 175 3.44 3.33 3.15
N ILE A 176 3.63 4.64 3.10
CA ILE A 176 4.48 5.27 2.09
C ILE A 176 5.90 5.40 2.63
N VAL A 177 6.84 4.84 1.88
CA VAL A 177 8.28 4.85 2.10
C VAL A 177 8.85 5.77 1.02
N GLY A 178 9.31 6.95 1.45
CA GLY A 178 9.48 8.14 0.61
C GLY A 178 10.59 8.01 -0.42
N LEU A 179 10.85 9.11 -1.11
CA LEU A 179 11.97 9.20 -2.05
C LEU A 179 13.29 9.31 -1.28
N ASP A 180 14.30 8.55 -1.71
CA ASP A 180 15.70 8.90 -1.41
C ASP A 180 15.94 10.31 -2.01
N ARG A 181 16.17 11.30 -1.16
CA ARG A 181 16.57 12.66 -1.59
C ARG A 181 18.07 12.81 -1.49
#